data_AF-A0A954RST1-F1
#
_entry.id   AF-A0A954RST1-F1
#
_cell.length_a   1.000
_cell.length_b   1.000
_cell.length_c   1.000
_cell.angle_alpha   90.00
_cell.angle_beta   90.00
_cell.angle_gamma   90.00
#
_symmetry.space_group_name_H-M   'P 1'
#
loop_
_entity.id
_entity.type
_entity.pdbx_description
1 polymer ?
#
loop_
_entity_poly.entity_id
_entity_poly.type
_entity_poly.pdbx_seq_one_letter_code
_entity_poly.pdbx_strand_id
1 'polypeptide(L)'
;AQNDIDKAQSVIAGDNIIDVLNDQIMNELLSMETVRQILEGAKDIAGALGQLLVVRSLERIADQATNVSEEVVYMVKGDDIRHRSLVDRTK
;
A
#
# COMPACT_ATOMS: atom_id res chain seq x y z
N ALA A 1 -13.72 -5.70 22.10
CA ALA A 1 -14.35 -6.37 20.95
C ALA A 1 -14.87 -5.36 19.93
N GLN A 2 -15.98 -4.63 20.18
CA GLN A 2 -16.53 -3.70 19.18
C GLN A 2 -15.53 -2.58 18.77
N ASN A 3 -14.88 -1.95 19.75
CA ASN A 3 -13.84 -0.93 19.50
C ASN A 3 -12.64 -1.47 18.70
N ASP A 4 -12.31 -2.75 18.87
CA ASP A 4 -11.21 -3.40 18.13
C ASP A 4 -11.59 -3.65 16.66
N ILE A 5 -12.87 -3.96 16.39
CA ILE A 5 -13.41 -4.06 15.03
C ILE A 5 -13.39 -2.71 14.34
N ASP A 6 -13.87 -1.65 14.99
CA ASP A 6 -13.98 -0.32 14.37
C ASP A 6 -12.58 0.20 13.97
N LYS A 7 -11.56 -0.05 14.81
CA LYS A 7 -10.16 0.24 14.49
C LYS A 7 -9.63 -0.61 13.34
N ALA A 8 -9.88 -1.92 13.35
CA ALA A 8 -9.45 -2.80 12.27
C ALA A 8 -10.05 -2.39 10.92
N GLN A 9 -11.34 -2.04 10.90
CA GLN A 9 -12.01 -1.54 9.69
C GLN A 9 -11.43 -0.21 9.21
N SER A 10 -11.06 0.69 10.13
CA SER A 10 -10.39 1.95 9.78
C SER A 10 -9.01 1.72 9.14
N VAL A 11 -8.26 0.71 9.59
CA VAL A 11 -6.96 0.36 9.00
C VAL A 11 -7.14 -0.17 7.58
N ILE A 12 -8.04 -1.15 7.40
CA ILE A 12 -8.36 -1.73 6.08
C ILE A 12 -8.82 -0.64 5.09
N ALA A 13 -9.67 0.30 5.54
CA ALA A 13 -10.14 1.39 4.67
C ALA A 13 -9.04 2.39 4.29
N GLY A 14 -7.99 2.51 5.09
CA GLY A 14 -6.87 3.42 4.86
C GLY A 14 -5.83 2.90 3.87
N ASP A 15 -5.81 1.58 3.61
CA ASP A 15 -4.79 0.90 2.80
C ASP A 15 -4.71 1.42 1.36
N ASN A 16 -5.88 1.63 0.75
CA ASN A 16 -6.00 2.21 -0.59
C ASN A 16 -5.25 3.55 -0.74
N ILE A 17 -5.12 4.34 0.32
CA ILE A 17 -4.38 5.61 0.28
C ILE A 17 -2.88 5.33 0.11
N ILE A 18 -2.35 4.32 0.80
CA ILE A 18 -0.95 3.93 0.71
C ILE A 18 -0.65 3.37 -0.67
N ASP A 19 -1.53 2.53 -1.23
CA ASP A 19 -1.41 2.01 -2.60
C ASP A 19 -1.33 3.13 -3.62
N VAL A 20 -2.27 4.08 -3.56
CA VAL A 20 -2.31 5.23 -4.48
C VAL A 20 -1.06 6.08 -4.37
N LEU A 21 -0.57 6.34 -3.15
CA LEU A 21 0.66 7.10 -2.94
C LEU A 21 1.90 6.35 -3.45
N ASN A 22 1.94 5.03 -3.25
CA ASN A 22 3.01 4.19 -3.77
C ASN A 22 3.07 4.26 -5.30
N ASP A 23 1.93 4.09 -5.97
CA ASP A 23 1.82 4.20 -7.43
C ASP A 23 2.22 5.58 -7.94
N GLN A 24 1.77 6.65 -7.27
CA GLN A 24 2.13 8.02 -7.62
C GLN A 24 3.64 8.23 -7.59
N ILE A 25 4.30 7.81 -6.49
CA ILE A 25 5.74 8.01 -6.34
C ILE A 25 6.51 7.12 -7.32
N MET A 26 6.10 5.85 -7.53
CA MET A 26 6.73 5.00 -8.54
C MET A 26 6.63 5.61 -9.93
N ASN A 27 5.46 6.12 -10.33
CA ASN A 27 5.26 6.74 -11.62
C ASN A 27 6.12 8.00 -11.80
N GLU A 28 6.28 8.82 -10.76
CA GLU A 28 7.14 10.00 -10.81
C GLU A 28 8.63 9.61 -10.94
N LEU A 29 9.09 8.66 -10.12
CA LEU A 29 10.49 8.21 -10.09
C LEU A 29 10.89 7.47 -11.36
N LEU A 30 9.96 6.76 -11.99
CA LEU A 30 10.20 6.01 -13.23
C LEU A 30 9.77 6.78 -14.49
N SER A 31 9.28 8.02 -14.33
CA SER A 31 8.92 8.86 -15.46
C SER A 31 10.11 9.09 -16.38
N MET A 32 9.83 9.23 -17.69
CA MET A 32 10.86 9.50 -18.69
C MET A 32 11.67 10.76 -18.37
N GLU A 33 11.05 11.77 -17.75
CA GLU A 33 11.74 12.98 -17.32
C GLU A 33 12.70 12.73 -16.16
N THR A 34 12.29 12.00 -15.10
CA THR A 34 13.21 11.62 -14.02
C THR A 34 14.38 10.78 -14.55
N VAL A 35 14.10 9.80 -15.41
CA VAL A 35 15.14 8.94 -16.01
C VAL A 35 16.10 9.78 -16.85
N ARG A 36 15.61 10.72 -17.66
CA ARG A 36 16.44 11.66 -18.42
C ARG A 36 17.34 12.50 -17.51
N GLN A 37 16.78 13.07 -16.43
CA GLN A 37 17.55 13.84 -15.45
C GLN A 37 18.66 13.03 -14.78
N ILE A 38 18.43 11.74 -14.52
CA ILE A 38 19.47 10.84 -14.00
C ILE A 38 20.57 10.62 -15.05
N LEU A 39 20.22 10.36 -16.30
CA LEU A 39 21.18 10.13 -17.39
C LEU A 39 22.03 11.37 -17.68
N GLU A 40 21.45 12.57 -17.57
CA GLU A 40 22.14 13.85 -17.74
C GLU A 40 22.95 14.27 -16.49
N GLY A 41 22.87 13.51 -15.39
CA GLY A 41 23.56 13.80 -14.12
C GLY A 41 22.91 14.92 -13.30
N ALA A 42 21.72 15.39 -13.68
CA ALA A 42 20.97 16.42 -12.97
C ALA A 42 20.22 15.89 -11.73
N LYS A 43 20.03 14.57 -11.62
CA LYS A 43 19.37 13.91 -10.48
C LYS A 43 20.16 12.70 -10.01
N ASP A 44 20.28 12.54 -8.70
CA ASP A 44 21.02 11.43 -8.09
C ASP A 44 20.23 10.12 -8.14
N ILE A 45 20.82 9.10 -8.77
CA ILE A 45 20.26 7.75 -8.87
C ILE A 45 20.16 7.06 -7.50
N ALA A 46 21.13 7.29 -6.61
CA ALA A 46 21.14 6.64 -5.30
C ALA A 46 19.99 7.16 -4.42
N GLY A 47 19.77 8.48 -4.41
CA GLY A 47 18.62 9.10 -3.77
C GLY A 47 17.28 8.61 -4.33
N ALA A 48 17.13 8.55 -5.66
CA ALA A 48 15.91 8.05 -6.30
C ALA A 48 15.62 6.58 -5.95
N LEU A 49 16.65 5.72 -5.94
CA LEU A 49 16.53 4.32 -5.51
C LEU A 49 16.16 4.21 -4.03
N GLY A 50 16.76 5.05 -3.17
CA GLY A 50 16.42 5.10 -1.75
C GLY A 50 14.94 5.44 -1.53
N GLN A 51 14.40 6.42 -2.27
CA GLN A 51 12.99 6.77 -2.23
C GLN A 51 12.10 5.59 -2.65
N LEU A 52 12.45 4.91 -3.74
CA LEU A 52 11.72 3.73 -4.21
C LEU A 52 11.65 2.62 -3.14
N LEU A 53 12.77 2.35 -2.47
CA LEU A 53 12.84 1.33 -1.41
C LEU A 53 12.01 1.71 -0.19
N VAL A 54 12.02 2.99 0.20
CA VAL A 54 11.22 3.49 1.33
C VAL A 54 9.74 3.32 1.04
N VAL A 55 9.27 3.78 -0.12
CA VAL A 55 7.84 3.72 -0.46
C VAL A 55 7.34 2.28 -0.56
N ARG A 56 8.11 1.40 -1.20
CA ARG A 56 7.80 -0.04 -1.23
C ARG A 56 7.78 -0.68 0.17
N SER A 57 8.65 -0.22 1.06
CA SER A 57 8.65 -0.73 2.44
C SER A 57 7.41 -0.28 3.21
N LEU A 58 6.88 0.91 2.91
CA LEU A 58 5.66 1.44 3.51
C LEU A 58 4.41 0.69 3.03
N GLU A 59 4.29 0.40 1.73
CA GLU A 59 3.20 -0.43 1.19
C GLU A 59 3.18 -1.80 1.87
N ARG A 60 4.33 -2.47 1.98
CA ARG A 60 4.40 -3.77 2.66
C ARG A 60 3.99 -3.72 4.13
N ILE A 61 4.26 -2.60 4.81
CA ILE A 61 3.82 -2.41 6.21
C ILE A 61 2.30 -2.23 6.26
N ALA A 62 1.73 -1.49 5.31
CA ALA A 62 0.29 -1.26 5.21
C ALA A 62 -0.45 -2.58 4.92
N ASP A 63 -0.01 -3.35 3.93
CA ASP A 63 -0.51 -4.70 3.63
C ASP A 63 -0.50 -5.60 4.86
N GLN A 64 0.60 -5.61 5.61
CA GLN A 64 0.71 -6.44 6.81
C GLN A 64 -0.25 -5.97 7.91
N ALA A 65 -0.48 -4.66 8.03
CA ALA A 65 -1.45 -4.11 8.97
C ALA A 65 -2.90 -4.42 8.56
N THR A 66 -3.20 -4.41 7.25
CA THR A 66 -4.48 -4.86 6.68
C THR A 66 -4.71 -6.33 7.01
N ASN A 67 -3.74 -7.21 6.73
CA ASN A 67 -3.83 -8.64 7.04
C ASN A 67 -4.16 -8.89 8.52
N VAL A 68 -3.43 -8.23 9.45
CA VAL A 68 -3.71 -8.33 10.89
C VAL A 68 -5.11 -7.84 11.25
N SER A 69 -5.54 -6.74 10.64
CA SER A 69 -6.87 -6.16 10.87
C SER A 69 -7.99 -7.08 10.38
N GLU A 70 -7.81 -7.73 9.23
CA GLU A 70 -8.75 -8.75 8.74
C GLU A 70 -8.83 -9.95 9.69
N GLU A 71 -7.71 -10.38 10.27
CA GLU A 71 -7.72 -11.45 11.29
C GLU A 71 -8.53 -11.05 12.52
N VAL A 72 -8.38 -9.81 12.99
CA VAL A 72 -9.15 -9.29 14.12
C VAL A 72 -10.65 -9.30 13.82
N VAL A 73 -11.06 -8.88 12.62
CA VAL A 73 -12.47 -8.92 12.22
C VAL A 73 -12.97 -10.36 12.18
N TYR A 74 -12.20 -11.29 11.60
CA TYR A 74 -12.55 -12.71 11.55
C TYR A 74 -12.71 -13.32 12.95
N MET A 75 -11.76 -13.05 13.86
CA MET A 75 -11.80 -13.58 15.23
C MET A 75 -13.02 -13.10 16.02
N VAL A 76 -13.50 -11.88 15.79
CA VAL A 76 -14.63 -11.32 16.57
C VAL A 76 -15.98 -11.62 15.93
N LYS A 77 -16.11 -11.55 14.59
CA LYS A 77 -17.38 -11.78 13.88
C LYS A 77 -17.59 -13.22 13.42
N GLY A 78 -16.54 -14.03 13.34
CA GLY A 78 -16.57 -15.36 12.72
C GLY A 78 -16.80 -15.32 11.21
N ASP A 79 -16.75 -14.13 10.59
CA ASP A 79 -17.08 -13.89 9.19
C ASP A 79 -15.77 -13.66 8.42
N ASP A 80 -15.47 -14.52 7.45
CA ASP A 80 -14.24 -14.43 6.65
C ASP A 80 -14.39 -13.36 5.57
N ILE A 81 -13.86 -12.18 5.85
CA ILE A 81 -13.85 -11.06 4.91
C ILE A 81 -12.67 -11.12 3.92
N ARG A 82 -11.66 -11.96 4.17
CA ARG A 82 -10.42 -12.06 3.35
C ARG A 82 -10.72 -12.55 1.92
N HIS A 83 -11.77 -13.36 1.77
CA HIS A 83 -12.11 -14.03 0.50
C HIS A 83 -13.30 -13.43 -0.26
N ARG A 84 -13.96 -12.36 0.24
CA ARG A 84 -15.07 -11.72 -0.51
C ARG A 84 -14.61 -11.03 -1.79
N SER A 85 -13.32 -10.78 -1.95
CA SER A 85 -12.75 -9.96 -3.02
C SER A 85 -12.51 -10.69 -4.36
N LEU A 86 -12.50 -12.03 -4.41
CA LEU A 86 -12.21 -12.75 -5.67
C LEU A 86 -13.39 -12.82 -6.64
N VAL A 87 -14.62 -12.51 -6.21
CA VAL A 87 -15.83 -12.60 -7.05
C VAL A 87 -16.27 -11.23 -7.60
N ASP A 88 -15.87 -10.11 -6.97
CA ASP A 88 -16.37 -8.77 -7.31
C ASP A 88 -15.38 -7.87 -8.08
N ARG A 89 -14.16 -8.33 -8.39
CA ARG A 89 -13.20 -7.58 -9.23
C ARG A 89 -13.40 -7.78 -10.75
N THR A 90 -14.46 -8.47 -11.18
CA THR A 90 -14.71 -8.80 -12.61
C THR A 90 -16.10 -8.37 -13.10
N LYS A 91 -16.53 -7.15 -12.77
CA LYS A 91 -17.60 -6.47 -13.52
C LYS A 91 -17.23 -5.03 -13.81
#